data_AF-A0A3S4FD75-F1
#
_entry.id   AF-A0A3S4FD75-F1
#
_cell.length_a   1.000
_cell.length_b   1.000
_cell.length_c   1.000
_cell.angle_alpha   90.00
_cell.angle_beta   90.00
_cell.angle_gamma   90.00
#
_symmetry.space_group_name_H-M   'P 1'
#
loop_
_entity.id
_entity.type
_entity.pdbx_description
1 polymer ?
#
loop_
_entity_poly.entity_id
_entity_poly.type
_entity_poly.pdbx_seq_one_letter_code
_entity_poly.pdbx_strand_id
1 'polypeptide(L)' 'MHFRSEEDPQAQELAALIDEKGPQAALAQISGLDANSDVVAEAVNAYNATK' A
#
# COMPACT_ATOMS: atom_id res chain seq x y z
N MET A 1 -3.99 -6.19 -1.91
CA MET A 1 -4.02 -4.73 -2.18
C MET A 1 -3.89 -4.45 -3.67
N HIS A 2 -4.66 -5.16 -4.49
CA HIS A 2 -4.57 -5.09 -5.95
C HIS A 2 -5.90 -4.61 -6.54
N PHE A 3 -6.58 -3.70 -5.83
CA PHE A 3 -7.75 -3.03 -6.36
C PHE A 3 -7.27 -1.82 -7.15
N ARG A 4 -6.99 -2.04 -8.43
CA ARG A 4 -6.64 -0.97 -9.39
C ARG A 4 -7.84 -0.79 -10.30
N SER A 5 -8.81 -0.03 -9.84
CA SER A 5 -9.88 0.48 -10.69
C SER A 5 -9.45 1.85 -11.19
N GLU A 6 -9.41 2.04 -12.51
CA GLU A 6 -9.10 3.35 -13.13
C GLU A 6 -10.16 4.42 -12.81
N GLU A 7 -11.35 3.96 -12.39
CA GLU A 7 -12.47 4.80 -11.94
C GLU A 7 -12.40 5.14 -10.46
N ASP A 8 -11.44 4.57 -9.71
CA ASP A 8 -11.34 4.75 -8.28
C ASP A 8 -10.20 5.73 -7.94
N PRO A 9 -10.52 6.99 -7.60
CA PRO A 9 -9.51 7.99 -7.30
C PRO A 9 -8.63 7.58 -6.11
N GLN A 10 -9.12 6.73 -5.20
CA GLN A 10 -8.31 6.24 -4.08
C GLN A 10 -7.24 5.24 -4.54
N ALA A 11 -7.49 4.48 -5.62
CA ALA A 11 -6.51 3.55 -6.18
C ALA A 11 -5.36 4.28 -6.90
N GLN A 12 -5.66 5.40 -7.58
CA GLN A 12 -4.64 6.26 -8.19
C GLN A 12 -3.80 6.98 -7.13
N GLU A 13 -4.44 7.51 -6.10
CA GLU A 13 -3.74 8.15 -4.98
C GLU A 13 -2.86 7.15 -4.22
N LEU A 14 -3.35 5.94 -3.97
CA LEU A 14 -2.55 4.86 -3.38
C LEU A 14 -1.34 4.51 -4.27
N ALA A 15 -1.52 4.39 -5.59
CA ALA A 15 -0.41 4.09 -6.50
C ALA A 15 0.66 5.19 -6.49
N ALA A 16 0.25 6.47 -6.52
CA ALA A 16 1.16 7.59 -6.40
C ALA A 16 1.88 7.62 -5.05
N LEU A 17 1.15 7.34 -3.95
CA LEU A 17 1.72 7.31 -2.59
C LEU A 17 2.72 6.17 -2.41
N ILE A 18 2.43 4.99 -2.98
CA ILE A 18 3.34 3.85 -2.99
C ILE A 18 4.60 4.15 -3.82
N ASP A 19 4.47 4.88 -4.94
CA ASP A 19 5.62 5.26 -5.78
C ASP A 19 6.51 6.32 -5.09
N GLU A 20 5.89 7.31 -4.41
CA GLU A 20 6.60 8.37 -3.71
C GLU A 20 7.28 7.91 -2.42
N LYS A 21 6.58 7.12 -1.58
CA LYS A 21 7.01 6.78 -0.21
C LYS A 21 7.31 5.30 0.01
N GLY A 22 6.97 4.45 -0.96
CA GLY A 22 7.06 3.00 -0.83
C GLY A 22 5.79 2.36 -0.23
N PRO A 23 5.58 1.06 -0.50
CA PRO A 23 4.36 0.34 -0.11
C PRO A 23 4.13 0.27 1.39
N GLN A 24 5.20 0.23 2.20
CA GLN A 24 5.12 0.15 3.65
C GLN A 24 4.62 1.46 4.28
N ALA A 25 5.20 2.60 3.86
CA ALA A 25 4.81 3.90 4.37
C ALA A 25 3.39 4.28 3.92
N ALA A 26 3.05 3.98 2.66
CA ALA A 26 1.70 4.19 2.13
C ALA A 26 0.66 3.37 2.91
N LEU A 27 0.93 2.09 3.15
CA LEU A 27 0.02 1.23 3.89
C LEU A 27 -0.17 1.69 5.33
N ALA A 28 0.92 2.00 6.04
CA ALA A 28 0.87 2.51 7.41
C ALA A 28 0.06 3.82 7.50
N GLN A 29 0.29 4.74 6.56
CA GLN A 29 -0.40 6.03 6.50
C GLN A 29 -1.91 5.89 6.25
N ILE A 30 -2.32 4.96 5.38
CA ILE A 30 -3.74 4.77 5.02
C ILE A 30 -4.48 3.95 6.07
N SER A 31 -3.85 2.91 6.59
CA SER A 31 -4.48 2.01 7.58
C SER A 31 -4.40 2.55 9.01
N GLY A 32 -3.54 3.54 9.28
CA GLY A 32 -3.22 3.99 10.64
C GLY A 32 -2.47 2.93 11.46
N LEU A 33 -2.01 1.86 10.83
CA LEU A 33 -1.23 0.80 11.47
C LEU A 33 0.24 1.22 11.60
N ASP A 34 0.92 0.68 12.61
CA ASP A 34 2.35 0.92 12.77
C ASP A 34 3.11 0.36 11.57
N ALA A 35 4.00 1.17 10.99
CA ALA A 35 4.77 0.81 9.81
C ALA A 35 5.69 -0.40 10.04
N ASN A 36 6.04 -0.71 11.28
CA ASN A 36 6.87 -1.83 11.67
C ASN A 36 6.06 -3.01 12.22
N SER A 37 4.72 -2.93 12.19
CA SER A 37 3.88 -4.05 12.58
C SER A 37 4.02 -5.22 11.61
N ASP A 38 3.97 -6.44 12.15
CA ASP A 38 4.04 -7.67 11.36
C ASP A 38 2.95 -7.71 10.27
N VAL A 39 1.77 -7.14 10.53
CA VAL A 39 0.66 -7.08 9.56
C VAL A 39 0.97 -6.16 8.37
N VAL A 40 1.65 -5.04 8.60
CA VAL A 40 2.10 -4.14 7.52
C VAL A 40 3.23 -4.80 6.74
N ALA A 41 4.18 -5.43 7.43
CA ALA A 41 5.26 -6.17 6.78
C ALA A 41 4.71 -7.31 5.89
N GLU A 42 3.78 -8.11 6.39
CA GLU A 42 3.15 -9.21 5.65
C GLU A 42 2.38 -8.69 4.43
N ALA A 43 1.61 -7.62 4.59
CA ALA A 43 0.87 -7.02 3.48
C ALA A 43 1.78 -6.42 2.39
N VAL A 44 2.88 -5.78 2.78
CA VAL A 44 3.91 -5.30 1.84
C VAL A 44 4.59 -6.46 1.14
N ASN A 45 4.87 -7.56 1.85
CA ASN A 45 5.47 -8.74 1.28
C ASN A 45 4.53 -9.42 0.28
N ALA A 46 3.24 -9.54 0.61
CA ALA A 46 2.21 -10.02 -0.31
C ALA A 46 2.04 -9.11 -1.54
N TYR A 47 2.15 -7.79 -1.36
CA TYR A 47 2.17 -6.82 -2.47
C TYR A 47 3.38 -7.02 -3.38
N ASN A 48 4.58 -7.20 -2.82
CA ASN A 48 5.79 -7.43 -3.60
C ASN A 48 5.79 -8.81 -4.30
N ALA A 49 5.21 -9.84 -3.66
CA ALA A 49 5.11 -11.18 -4.23
C ALA A 49 4.09 -11.29 -5.38
N THR A 50 3.21 -10.30 -5.52
CA THR A 50 2.21 -10.21 -6.61
C THR A 50 2.60 -9.21 -7.70
N LYS A 51 3.78 -8.57 -7.59
CA LYS A 51 4.31 -7.64 -8.59
C LYS A 51 4.94 -8.35 -9.79
#